data_AF-A0A7X8VBQ7-F1
#
_entry.id   AF-A0A7X8VBQ7-F1
#
_cell.length_a   1.000
_cell.length_b   1.000
_cell.length_c   1.000
_cell.angle_alpha   90.00
_cell.angle_beta   90.00
_cell.angle_gamma   90.00
#
_symmetry.space_group_name_H-M   'P 1'
#
loop_
_entity.id
_entity.type
_entity.pdbx_description
1 polymer ?
#
loop_
_entity_poly.entity_id
_entity_poly.type
_entity_poly.pdbx_seq_one_letter_code
_entity_poly.pdbx_strand_id
1 'polypeptide(L)'
;MGGVEIPETDTVIKGRHVLIVVRGNNYKEDLAAIKTYIDEVNPVLIGVDGGADALLEYGYTPDMIIGDMDSVSDEALKICKDIVVHAYPNGKAPGLARVKQLGLNAKTFISPGTSEDIAMLLAYEKHADLIVAVGTHSSIIDFLEKGRRGMGSTFLVRLKIGSILVDAKGVSKLYNQKLKPSYMISLFAAALVPIIVISTISPPIKHAIKLLELRLKMLLP
;
A
#
# COMPACT_ATOMS: atom_id res chain seq x y z
N MET A 1 -5.69 24.16 -13.58
CA MET A 1 -6.89 23.35 -13.29
C MET A 1 -7.76 24.17 -12.37
N GLY A 2 -8.89 24.70 -12.87
CA GLY A 2 -9.90 25.34 -12.03
C GLY A 2 -10.47 24.33 -11.03
N GLY A 3 -10.94 24.82 -9.89
CA GLY A 3 -11.37 24.03 -8.73
C GLY A 3 -12.16 22.79 -9.12
N VAL A 4 -11.54 21.63 -8.94
CA VAL A 4 -12.20 20.34 -9.05
C VAL A 4 -12.87 20.10 -7.70
N GLU A 5 -14.19 19.90 -7.68
CA GLU A 5 -14.92 19.64 -6.43
C GLU A 5 -14.59 18.23 -5.93
N ILE A 6 -13.84 18.17 -4.84
CA ILE A 6 -13.44 16.91 -4.22
C ILE A 6 -14.54 16.44 -3.28
N PRO A 7 -15.02 15.19 -3.41
CA PRO A 7 -16.03 14.67 -2.49
C PRO A 7 -15.50 14.62 -1.05
N GLU A 8 -16.41 14.80 -0.09
CA GLU A 8 -16.11 14.59 1.33
C GLU A 8 -16.03 13.09 1.62
N THR A 9 -14.84 12.56 1.87
CA THR A 9 -14.56 11.17 2.19
C THR A 9 -14.46 10.96 3.71
N ASP A 10 -14.86 9.80 4.21
CA ASP A 10 -14.78 9.43 5.64
C ASP A 10 -13.38 8.90 6.00
N THR A 11 -12.61 8.51 5.00
CA THR A 11 -11.21 8.07 5.09
C THR A 11 -10.29 9.28 5.20
N VAL A 12 -9.48 9.28 6.25
CA VAL A 12 -8.53 10.36 6.58
C VAL A 12 -7.22 10.13 5.85
N ILE A 13 -6.91 11.02 4.89
CA ILE A 13 -5.71 10.96 4.04
C ILE A 13 -4.61 11.95 4.46
N LYS A 14 -5.00 13.09 5.03
CA LYS A 14 -4.07 14.21 5.32
C LYS A 14 -2.84 13.76 6.10
N GLY A 15 -1.66 14.01 5.53
CA GLY A 15 -0.36 13.71 6.13
C GLY A 15 -0.01 12.22 6.19
N ARG A 16 -0.76 11.35 5.49
CA ARG A 16 -0.48 9.91 5.41
C ARG A 16 0.06 9.54 4.03
N HIS A 17 0.78 8.43 3.99
CA HIS A 17 1.05 7.75 2.73
C HIS A 17 -0.24 7.13 2.19
N VAL A 18 -0.39 7.13 0.87
CA VAL A 18 -1.51 6.52 0.16
C VAL A 18 -0.96 5.51 -0.83
N LEU A 19 -1.47 4.28 -0.79
CA LEU A 19 -1.20 3.26 -1.78
C LEU A 19 -2.38 3.16 -2.74
N ILE A 20 -2.15 3.46 -4.01
CA ILE A 20 -3.14 3.34 -5.08
C ILE A 20 -2.83 2.07 -5.86
N VAL A 21 -3.78 1.13 -5.82
CA VAL A 21 -3.64 -0.17 -6.49
C VAL A 21 -4.57 -0.22 -7.68
N VAL A 22 -4.01 -0.51 -8.85
CA VAL A 22 -4.75 -0.75 -10.09
C VAL A 22 -4.36 -2.11 -10.66
N ARG A 23 -5.28 -2.76 -11.37
CA ARG A 23 -5.03 -4.07 -12.00
C ARG A 23 -4.39 -3.91 -13.39
N GLY A 24 -3.26 -3.22 -13.48
CA GLY A 24 -2.48 -3.11 -14.71
C GLY A 24 -1.29 -4.08 -14.77
N ASN A 25 -0.34 -3.86 -15.67
CA ASN A 25 0.74 -4.82 -15.90
C ASN A 25 1.61 -5.02 -14.64
N ASN A 26 1.89 -6.28 -14.32
CA ASN A 26 2.74 -6.72 -13.21
C ASN A 26 2.28 -6.29 -11.80
N TYR A 27 0.99 -5.96 -11.61
CA TYR A 27 0.47 -5.52 -10.31
C TYR A 27 0.70 -6.55 -9.19
N LYS A 28 0.69 -7.85 -9.51
CA LYS A 28 0.90 -8.94 -8.54
C LYS A 28 2.33 -8.96 -8.01
N GLU A 29 3.30 -8.84 -8.92
CA GLU A 29 4.71 -8.77 -8.58
C GLU A 29 5.00 -7.49 -7.79
N ASP A 30 4.43 -6.37 -8.20
CA ASP A 30 4.59 -5.09 -7.52
C ASP A 30 3.99 -5.14 -6.10
N LEU A 31 2.75 -5.62 -5.93
CA LEU A 31 2.11 -5.81 -4.61
C LEU A 31 2.93 -6.73 -3.70
N ALA A 32 3.43 -7.85 -4.22
CA ALA A 32 4.26 -8.76 -3.45
C ALA A 32 5.57 -8.09 -3.00
N ALA A 33 6.17 -7.26 -3.86
CA ALA A 33 7.45 -6.61 -3.59
C ALA A 33 7.35 -5.46 -2.58
N ILE A 34 6.18 -4.86 -2.40
CA ILE A 34 5.94 -3.79 -1.42
C ILE A 34 5.22 -4.28 -0.16
N LYS A 35 5.06 -5.58 0.03
CA LYS A 35 4.35 -6.15 1.19
C LYS A 35 4.87 -5.57 2.53
N THR A 36 6.19 -5.61 2.72
CA THR A 36 6.85 -5.05 3.92
C THR A 36 6.52 -3.57 4.12
N TYR A 37 6.47 -2.79 3.03
CA TYR A 37 6.10 -1.38 3.10
C TYR A 37 4.65 -1.22 3.58
N ILE A 38 3.71 -2.03 3.07
CA ILE A 38 2.31 -1.98 3.51
C ILE A 38 2.21 -2.31 5.00
N ASP A 39 2.88 -3.37 5.43
CA ASP A 39 2.84 -3.86 6.82
C ASP A 39 3.49 -2.87 7.81
N GLU A 40 4.60 -2.22 7.44
CA GLU A 40 5.35 -1.31 8.32
C GLU A 40 4.79 0.12 8.32
N VAL A 41 4.40 0.64 7.15
CA VAL A 41 3.94 2.03 6.99
C VAL A 41 2.46 2.17 7.26
N ASN A 42 1.67 1.11 7.03
CA ASN A 42 0.21 1.13 7.11
C ASN A 42 -0.41 2.33 6.34
N PRO A 43 -0.13 2.45 5.02
CA PRO A 43 -0.67 3.52 4.19
C PRO A 43 -2.19 3.41 4.04
N VAL A 44 -2.85 4.49 3.61
CA VAL A 44 -4.25 4.42 3.18
C VAL A 44 -4.33 3.62 1.89
N LEU A 45 -5.13 2.56 1.87
CA LEU A 45 -5.27 1.65 0.74
C LEU A 45 -6.43 2.07 -0.16
N ILE A 46 -6.13 2.55 -1.36
CA ILE A 46 -7.11 2.91 -2.37
C ILE A 46 -7.07 1.89 -3.50
N GLY A 47 -8.14 1.10 -3.61
CA GLY A 47 -8.35 0.19 -4.74
C GLY A 47 -9.04 0.93 -5.89
N VAL A 48 -8.41 0.96 -7.05
CA VAL A 48 -9.03 1.54 -8.25
C VAL A 48 -9.58 0.43 -9.12
N ASP A 49 -10.90 0.43 -9.30
CA ASP A 49 -11.63 -0.62 -9.99
C ASP A 49 -11.16 -2.02 -9.53
N GLY A 50 -10.79 -2.93 -10.43
CA GLY A 50 -10.29 -4.28 -10.07
C GLY A 50 -9.03 -4.31 -9.17
N GLY A 51 -8.38 -3.18 -8.90
CA GLY A 51 -7.33 -3.08 -7.89
C GLY A 51 -7.82 -3.26 -6.46
N ALA A 52 -9.11 -3.03 -6.20
CA ALA A 52 -9.73 -3.33 -4.91
C ALA A 52 -9.74 -4.85 -4.63
N ASP A 53 -10.06 -5.66 -5.64
CA ASP A 53 -10.00 -7.12 -5.52
C ASP A 53 -8.56 -7.60 -5.35
N ALA A 54 -7.60 -6.95 -6.04
CA ALA A 54 -6.19 -7.27 -5.87
C ALA A 54 -5.70 -7.05 -4.43
N LEU A 55 -6.18 -6.02 -3.73
CA LEU A 55 -5.88 -5.83 -2.31
C LEU A 55 -6.39 -7.00 -1.47
N LEU A 56 -7.62 -7.46 -1.72
CA LEU A 56 -8.23 -8.58 -1.00
C LEU A 56 -7.55 -9.92 -1.27
N GLU A 57 -7.17 -10.18 -2.52
CA GLU A 57 -6.38 -11.36 -2.90
C GLU A 57 -5.07 -11.44 -2.09
N TYR A 58 -4.53 -10.30 -1.65
CA TYR A 58 -3.31 -10.20 -0.85
C TYR A 58 -3.58 -10.06 0.66
N GLY A 59 -4.83 -10.17 1.11
CA GLY A 59 -5.23 -10.12 2.51
C GLY A 59 -5.40 -8.71 3.08
N TYR A 60 -5.46 -7.68 2.23
CA TYR A 60 -5.65 -6.30 2.65
C TYR A 60 -7.05 -5.81 2.32
N THR A 61 -7.70 -5.14 3.27
CA THR A 61 -9.00 -4.50 3.04
C THR A 61 -8.80 -3.08 2.49
N PRO A 62 -9.40 -2.69 1.36
CA PRO A 62 -9.31 -1.33 0.87
C PRO A 62 -10.01 -0.35 1.83
N ASP A 63 -9.35 0.76 2.14
CA ASP A 63 -9.95 1.88 2.88
C ASP A 63 -10.89 2.69 1.99
N MET A 64 -10.62 2.70 0.68
CA MET A 64 -11.43 3.39 -0.31
C MET A 64 -11.40 2.64 -1.64
N ILE A 65 -12.53 2.64 -2.35
CA ILE A 65 -12.64 2.15 -3.73
C ILE A 65 -13.02 3.32 -4.63
N ILE A 66 -12.28 3.51 -5.73
CA ILE A 66 -12.51 4.57 -6.71
C ILE A 66 -12.64 3.99 -8.12
N GLY A 67 -13.65 4.42 -8.88
CA GLY A 67 -13.74 4.11 -10.31
C GLY A 67 -15.16 3.96 -10.84
N ASP A 68 -15.33 3.23 -11.95
CA ASP A 68 -16.63 3.02 -12.60
C ASP A 68 -17.38 1.80 -12.07
N MET A 69 -16.73 1.02 -11.19
CA MET A 69 -17.29 -0.14 -10.50
C MET A 69 -17.65 -1.28 -11.45
N ASP A 70 -17.11 -1.38 -12.66
CA ASP A 70 -17.44 -2.45 -13.60
C ASP A 70 -16.75 -3.79 -13.28
N SER A 71 -15.55 -3.70 -12.71
CA SER A 71 -14.59 -4.80 -12.54
C SER A 71 -14.22 -5.08 -11.09
N VAL A 72 -14.94 -4.44 -10.16
CA VAL A 72 -14.85 -4.67 -8.70
C VAL A 72 -15.78 -5.82 -8.30
N SER A 73 -15.39 -6.69 -7.38
CA SER A 73 -16.29 -7.69 -6.80
C SER A 73 -17.31 -7.08 -5.82
N ASP A 74 -18.47 -7.73 -5.65
CA ASP A 74 -19.45 -7.32 -4.65
C ASP A 74 -18.92 -7.45 -3.22
N GLU A 75 -18.01 -8.39 -2.99
CA GLU A 75 -17.32 -8.55 -1.71
C GLU A 75 -16.50 -7.32 -1.36
N ALA A 76 -15.65 -6.86 -2.30
CA ALA A 76 -14.86 -5.64 -2.12
C ALA A 76 -15.72 -4.40 -1.86
N LEU A 77 -16.83 -4.25 -2.61
CA LEU A 77 -17.74 -3.13 -2.40
C LEU A 77 -18.40 -3.16 -1.01
N LYS A 78 -18.77 -4.34 -0.50
CA LYS A 78 -19.49 -4.46 0.78
C LYS A 78 -18.61 -4.21 2.01
N ILE A 79 -17.33 -4.55 1.94
CA ILE A 79 -16.39 -4.43 3.07
C ILE A 79 -15.66 -3.07 3.09
N CYS A 80 -15.59 -2.39 1.95
CA CYS A 80 -14.91 -1.11 1.85
C CYS A 80 -15.63 -0.03 2.66
N LYS A 81 -14.85 0.84 3.30
CA LYS A 81 -15.36 1.94 4.11
C LYS A 81 -15.91 3.09 3.26
N ASP A 82 -15.19 3.50 2.22
CA ASP A 82 -15.57 4.61 1.35
C ASP A 82 -15.63 4.16 -0.12
N ILE A 83 -16.75 4.42 -0.79
CA ILE A 83 -16.90 4.17 -2.22
C ILE A 83 -17.06 5.50 -2.94
N VAL A 84 -16.17 5.77 -3.89
CA VAL A 84 -16.20 6.97 -4.74
C VAL A 84 -16.39 6.56 -6.19
N VAL A 85 -17.56 6.82 -6.73
CA VAL A 85 -17.88 6.55 -8.13
C VAL A 85 -17.36 7.68 -9.00
N HIS A 86 -16.51 7.34 -9.96
CA HIS A 86 -16.06 8.25 -10.99
C HIS A 86 -17.24 8.63 -11.90
N ALA A 87 -17.49 9.93 -12.00
CA ALA A 87 -18.44 10.52 -12.92
C ALA A 87 -17.71 11.28 -14.03
N TYR A 88 -18.13 11.07 -15.28
CA TYR A 88 -17.63 11.83 -16.41
C TYR A 88 -18.05 13.31 -16.30
N PRO A 89 -17.39 14.24 -17.02
CA PRO A 89 -17.75 15.67 -17.00
C PRO A 89 -19.20 16.00 -17.38
N ASN A 90 -19.91 15.10 -18.05
CA ASN A 90 -21.33 15.22 -18.36
C ASN A 90 -22.26 14.78 -17.19
N GLY A 91 -21.70 14.46 -16.01
CA GLY A 91 -22.43 14.01 -14.82
C GLY A 91 -22.80 12.52 -14.83
N LYS A 92 -22.49 11.77 -15.89
CA LYS A 92 -22.81 10.34 -15.95
C LYS A 92 -21.85 9.55 -15.04
N ALA A 93 -22.43 8.87 -14.05
CA ALA A 93 -21.73 8.01 -13.09
C ALA A 93 -22.15 6.53 -13.29
N PRO A 94 -21.50 5.77 -14.19
CA PRO A 94 -21.94 4.41 -14.54
C PRO A 94 -22.01 3.46 -13.34
N GLY A 95 -21.05 3.54 -12.42
CA GLY A 95 -21.00 2.68 -11.23
C GLY A 95 -22.07 2.95 -10.18
N LEU A 96 -22.73 4.11 -10.23
CA LEU A 96 -23.65 4.54 -9.17
C LEU A 96 -24.90 3.64 -9.09
N ALA A 97 -25.39 3.17 -10.24
CA ALA A 97 -26.53 2.27 -10.29
C ALA A 97 -26.20 0.92 -9.62
N ARG A 98 -25.00 0.38 -9.87
CA ARG A 98 -24.53 -0.87 -9.27
C ARG A 98 -24.42 -0.77 -7.75
N VAL A 99 -23.76 0.28 -7.25
CA VAL A 99 -23.61 0.49 -5.80
C VAL A 99 -24.97 0.61 -5.11
N LYS A 100 -25.92 1.34 -5.70
CA LYS A 100 -27.28 1.47 -5.16
C LYS A 100 -28.05 0.14 -5.14
N GLN A 101 -27.90 -0.70 -6.18
CA GLN A 101 -28.53 -2.03 -6.21
C GLN A 101 -28.03 -2.95 -5.10
N LEU A 102 -26.79 -2.77 -4.65
CA LEU A 102 -26.21 -3.50 -3.52
C LEU A 102 -26.60 -2.92 -2.15
N GLY A 103 -27.40 -1.85 -2.11
CA GLY A 103 -27.79 -1.18 -0.86
C GLY A 103 -26.65 -0.39 -0.21
N LEU A 104 -25.61 -0.07 -0.97
CA LEU A 104 -24.43 0.64 -0.48
C LEU A 104 -24.53 2.14 -0.78
N ASN A 105 -23.78 2.94 0.00
CA ASN A 105 -23.65 4.37 -0.23
C ASN A 105 -22.36 4.65 -1.01
N ALA A 106 -22.42 5.57 -1.96
CA ALA A 106 -21.24 6.08 -2.65
C ALA A 106 -21.31 7.59 -2.85
N LYS A 107 -20.14 8.19 -2.89
CA LYS A 107 -19.92 9.58 -3.28
C LYS A 107 -19.59 9.61 -4.76
N THR A 108 -19.99 10.65 -5.47
CA THR A 108 -19.63 10.83 -6.89
C THR A 108 -18.51 11.83 -7.04
N PHE A 109 -17.50 11.51 -7.84
CA PHE A 109 -16.42 12.43 -8.15
C PHE A 109 -16.41 12.76 -9.65
N ILE A 110 -16.81 13.99 -10.00
CA ILE A 110 -16.85 14.49 -11.38
C ILE A 110 -15.47 15.05 -11.75
N SER A 111 -14.76 14.39 -12.66
CA SER A 111 -13.48 14.87 -13.18
C SER A 111 -13.19 14.28 -14.55
N PRO A 112 -12.48 15.00 -15.44
CA PRO A 112 -11.88 14.38 -16.62
C PRO A 112 -10.70 13.48 -16.23
N GLY A 113 -10.42 12.46 -17.04
CA GLY A 113 -9.30 11.53 -16.84
C GLY A 113 -9.75 10.08 -16.66
N THR A 114 -8.83 9.23 -16.22
CA THR A 114 -9.11 7.84 -15.85
C THR A 114 -9.47 7.72 -14.36
N SER A 115 -10.03 6.58 -13.95
CA SER A 115 -10.24 6.27 -12.52
C SER A 115 -8.93 6.35 -11.72
N GLU A 116 -7.80 5.95 -12.32
CA GLU A 116 -6.46 6.03 -11.69
C GLU A 116 -6.07 7.49 -11.39
N ASP A 117 -6.26 8.38 -12.37
CA ASP A 117 -5.92 9.81 -12.24
C ASP A 117 -6.75 10.49 -11.16
N ILE A 118 -8.01 10.11 -11.06
CA ILE A 118 -8.95 10.67 -10.10
C ILE A 118 -8.61 10.22 -8.68
N ALA A 119 -8.19 8.97 -8.51
CA ALA A 119 -7.67 8.50 -7.24
C ALA A 119 -6.41 9.27 -6.81
N MET A 120 -5.49 9.49 -7.76
CA MET A 120 -4.29 10.29 -7.51
C MET A 120 -4.62 11.75 -7.17
N LEU A 121 -5.55 12.36 -7.90
CA LEU A 121 -5.98 13.73 -7.66
C LEU A 121 -6.68 13.87 -6.31
N LEU A 122 -7.56 12.92 -5.95
CA LEU A 122 -8.24 12.91 -4.65
C LEU A 122 -7.22 12.84 -3.51
N ALA A 123 -6.26 11.91 -3.59
CA ALA A 123 -5.22 11.76 -2.57
C ALA A 123 -4.38 13.05 -2.43
N TYR A 124 -4.00 13.65 -3.55
CA TYR A 124 -3.24 14.91 -3.57
C TYR A 124 -4.02 16.07 -2.93
N GLU A 125 -5.28 16.30 -3.34
CA GLU A 125 -6.11 17.39 -2.83
C GLU A 125 -6.49 17.19 -1.35
N LYS A 126 -6.53 15.93 -0.89
CA LYS A 126 -6.68 15.60 0.53
C LYS A 126 -5.35 15.66 1.31
N HIS A 127 -4.29 16.19 0.69
CA HIS A 127 -2.97 16.40 1.29
C HIS A 127 -2.27 15.11 1.75
N ALA A 128 -2.27 14.07 0.91
CA ALA A 128 -1.37 12.93 1.09
C ALA A 128 0.09 13.40 1.16
N ASP A 129 0.89 12.77 2.02
CA ASP A 129 2.33 13.06 2.15
C ASP A 129 3.12 12.38 1.03
N LEU A 130 2.74 11.15 0.69
CA LEU A 130 3.32 10.36 -0.39
C LEU A 130 2.22 9.53 -1.06
N ILE A 131 2.25 9.45 -2.38
CA ILE A 131 1.36 8.60 -3.18
C ILE A 131 2.22 7.51 -3.83
N VAL A 132 2.00 6.27 -3.44
CA VAL A 132 2.62 5.09 -4.03
C VAL A 132 1.64 4.44 -5.00
N ALA A 133 2.06 4.25 -6.24
CA ALA A 133 1.18 3.69 -7.27
C ALA A 133 1.65 2.30 -7.71
N VAL A 134 0.72 1.33 -7.73
CA VAL A 134 0.98 -0.09 -8.00
C VAL A 134 0.24 -0.52 -9.27
N GLY A 135 0.95 -1.19 -10.18
CA GLY A 135 0.34 -1.72 -11.40
C GLY A 135 -0.07 -0.65 -12.41
N THR A 136 0.35 0.61 -12.24
CA THR A 136 -0.09 1.70 -13.12
C THR A 136 0.33 1.47 -14.57
N HIS A 137 -0.60 1.75 -15.48
CA HIS A 137 -0.38 1.67 -16.92
C HIS A 137 0.48 2.86 -17.37
N SER A 138 1.79 2.84 -17.13
CA SER A 138 2.58 4.00 -17.51
C SER A 138 4.08 3.77 -17.61
N SER A 139 4.48 3.28 -18.78
CA SER A 139 5.57 3.96 -19.46
C SER A 139 5.01 5.23 -20.13
N ILE A 140 5.75 6.34 -20.13
CA ILE A 140 5.43 7.54 -20.94
C ILE A 140 5.28 7.19 -22.44
N ILE A 141 5.87 6.06 -22.84
CA ILE A 141 5.84 5.50 -24.19
C ILE A 141 4.46 4.92 -24.52
N ASP A 142 3.87 4.12 -23.63
CA ASP A 142 2.49 3.64 -23.75
C ASP A 142 1.49 4.80 -23.87
N PHE A 143 1.84 5.91 -23.23
CA PHE A 143 1.06 7.12 -23.20
C PHE A 143 1.13 7.92 -24.52
N LEU A 144 2.29 7.96 -25.16
CA LEU A 144 2.47 8.60 -26.47
C LEU A 144 1.94 7.74 -27.64
N GLU A 145 2.01 6.41 -27.53
CA GLU A 145 1.62 5.49 -28.61
C GLU A 145 0.11 5.35 -28.81
N LYS A 146 -0.71 5.48 -27.75
CA LYS A 146 -2.12 5.06 -27.79
C LYS A 146 -3.14 6.14 -28.20
N GLY A 147 -2.75 7.42 -28.30
CA GLY A 147 -3.58 8.49 -28.91
C GLY A 147 -5.03 8.63 -28.42
N ARG A 148 -5.37 8.19 -27.19
CA ARG A 148 -6.76 8.13 -26.70
C ARG A 148 -7.25 9.48 -26.14
N ARG A 149 -8.55 9.75 -26.29
CA ARG A 149 -9.22 10.88 -25.59
C ARG A 149 -9.11 10.69 -24.08
N GLY A 150 -8.75 11.75 -23.35
CA GLY A 150 -8.57 11.75 -21.89
C GLY A 150 -7.10 11.74 -21.44
N MET A 151 -6.17 11.38 -22.32
CA MET A 151 -4.74 11.30 -22.00
C MET A 151 -4.17 12.65 -21.55
N GLY A 152 -4.46 13.75 -22.26
CA GLY A 152 -3.97 15.08 -21.86
C GLY A 152 -4.29 15.45 -20.40
N SER A 153 -5.43 14.99 -19.86
CA SER A 153 -5.80 15.19 -18.46
C SER A 153 -4.97 14.33 -17.51
N THR A 154 -4.73 13.05 -17.83
CA THR A 154 -3.82 12.16 -17.10
C THR A 154 -2.41 12.75 -16.97
N PHE A 155 -1.87 13.29 -18.07
CA PHE A 155 -0.53 13.89 -18.05
C PHE A 155 -0.45 15.11 -17.12
N LEU A 156 -1.46 15.98 -17.16
CA LEU A 156 -1.50 17.16 -16.29
C LEU A 156 -1.67 16.79 -14.81
N VAL A 157 -2.46 15.76 -14.49
CA VAL A 157 -2.56 15.25 -13.12
C VAL A 157 -1.19 14.78 -12.64
N ARG A 158 -0.50 13.95 -13.43
CA ARG A 158 0.84 13.45 -13.08
C ARG A 158 1.89 14.56 -12.94
N LEU A 159 1.86 15.59 -13.78
CA LEU A 159 2.71 16.78 -13.59
C LEU A 159 2.40 17.52 -12.29
N LYS A 160 1.12 17.65 -11.93
CA LYS A 160 0.69 18.35 -10.71
C LYS A 160 1.15 17.62 -9.45
N ILE A 161 1.09 16.28 -9.44
CA ILE A 161 1.37 15.45 -8.26
C ILE A 161 2.78 14.87 -8.24
N GLY A 162 3.56 15.05 -9.32
CA GLY A 162 4.80 14.30 -9.56
C GLY A 162 5.86 14.43 -8.46
N SER A 163 5.83 15.48 -7.66
CA SER A 163 6.75 15.66 -6.52
C SER A 163 6.51 14.69 -5.36
N ILE A 164 5.31 14.12 -5.25
CA ILE A 164 4.93 13.19 -4.17
C ILE A 164 4.49 11.81 -4.71
N LEU A 165 4.60 11.58 -6.02
CA LEU A 165 4.20 10.32 -6.67
C LEU A 165 5.41 9.41 -6.84
N VAL A 166 5.33 8.19 -6.34
CA VAL A 166 6.37 7.16 -6.46
C VAL A 166 5.76 5.86 -6.98
N ASP A 167 6.43 5.19 -7.90
CA ASP A 167 6.02 3.86 -8.39
C ASP A 167 6.43 2.78 -7.37
N ALA A 168 5.59 1.76 -7.20
CA ALA A 168 5.86 0.60 -6.33
C ALA A 168 7.21 -0.09 -6.63
N LYS A 169 7.67 -0.06 -7.89
CA LYS A 169 9.01 -0.54 -8.29
C LYS A 169 10.13 0.29 -7.68
N GLY A 170 9.91 1.59 -7.46
CA GLY A 170 10.82 2.46 -6.73
C GLY A 170 10.84 2.14 -5.23
N VAL A 171 9.65 1.98 -4.64
CA VAL A 171 9.50 1.65 -3.21
C VAL A 171 10.13 0.29 -2.87
N SER A 172 9.85 -0.73 -3.68
CA SER A 172 10.38 -2.08 -3.47
C SER A 172 11.90 -2.13 -3.54
N LYS A 173 12.57 -1.26 -4.31
CA LYS A 173 14.04 -1.16 -4.31
C LYS A 173 14.61 -0.58 -3.00
N LEU A 174 13.85 0.27 -2.31
CA LEU A 174 14.26 0.87 -1.04
C LEU A 174 13.99 -0.06 0.16
N TYR A 175 12.85 -0.76 0.15
CA TYR A 175 12.42 -1.62 1.26
C TYR A 175 12.97 -3.06 1.18
N ASN A 176 13.45 -3.55 0.03
CA ASN A 176 14.04 -4.89 -0.09
C ASN A 176 15.46 -5.03 0.50
N GLN A 177 15.83 -4.26 1.53
CA GLN A 177 17.04 -4.55 2.28
C GLN A 177 16.82 -5.82 3.12
N LYS A 178 16.99 -6.99 2.48
CA LYS A 178 17.12 -8.26 3.18
C LYS A 178 18.28 -8.14 4.16
N LEU A 179 17.98 -8.11 5.46
CA LEU A 179 19.02 -8.22 6.48
C LEU A 179 19.78 -9.51 6.22
N LYS A 180 21.06 -9.39 5.84
CA LYS A 180 21.91 -10.57 5.59
C LYS A 180 21.92 -11.41 6.87
N PRO A 181 21.75 -12.75 6.79
CA PRO A 181 21.84 -13.64 7.95
C PRO A 181 23.14 -13.44 8.75
N SER A 182 24.21 -13.02 8.07
CA SER A 182 25.48 -12.64 8.71
C SER A 182 25.33 -11.53 9.75
N TYR A 183 24.46 -10.53 9.54
CA TYR A 183 24.20 -9.47 10.51
C TYR A 183 23.47 -9.99 11.75
N MET A 184 22.54 -10.92 11.58
CA MET A 184 21.86 -11.56 12.70
C MET A 184 22.84 -12.40 13.53
N ILE A 185 23.70 -13.18 12.87
CA ILE A 185 24.74 -13.99 13.53
C ILE A 185 25.72 -13.07 14.26
N SER A 186 26.18 -11.97 13.64
CA SER A 186 27.10 -11.03 14.28
C SER A 186 26.47 -10.32 15.47
N LEU A 187 25.17 -9.98 15.39
CA LEU A 187 24.44 -9.37 16.50
C LEU A 187 24.31 -10.33 17.68
N PHE A 188 23.96 -11.59 17.41
CA PHE A 188 23.94 -12.66 18.41
C PHE A 188 25.31 -12.88 19.04
N ALA A 189 26.37 -12.97 18.23
CA ALA A 189 27.72 -13.14 18.71
C ALA A 189 28.17 -11.97 19.59
N ALA A 190 27.88 -10.73 19.17
CA ALA A 190 28.18 -9.53 19.96
C ALA A 190 27.43 -9.50 21.30
N ALA A 191 26.16 -9.92 21.32
CA ALA A 191 25.36 -10.02 22.54
C ALA A 191 25.88 -11.10 23.52
N LEU A 192 26.51 -12.16 23.00
CA LEU A 192 27.10 -13.23 23.82
C LEU A 192 28.39 -12.81 24.55
N VAL A 193 29.17 -11.88 23.99
CA VAL A 193 30.44 -11.41 24.59
C VAL A 193 30.28 -10.96 26.05
N PRO A 194 29.40 -10.00 26.40
CA PRO A 194 29.24 -9.57 27.79
C PRO A 194 28.74 -10.69 28.71
N ILE A 195 27.88 -11.59 28.21
CA ILE A 195 27.38 -12.73 28.99
C ILE A 195 28.54 -13.66 29.38
N ILE A 196 29.44 -13.95 28.43
CA ILE A 196 30.63 -14.79 28.67
C ILE A 196 31.58 -14.11 29.65
N VAL A 197 31.85 -12.81 29.48
CA VAL A 197 32.71 -12.04 30.39
C VAL A 197 32.15 -12.03 31.81
N ILE A 198 30.87 -11.75 31.99
CA ILE A 198 30.22 -11.75 33.30
C ILE A 198 30.25 -13.15 33.93
N SER A 199 29.98 -14.20 33.13
CA SER A 199 30.00 -15.58 33.60
C SER A 199 31.39 -16.05 34.04
N THR A 200 32.46 -15.52 33.43
CA THR A 200 33.84 -15.87 33.78
C THR A 200 34.41 -15.06 34.94
N ILE A 201 33.91 -13.85 35.18
CA ILE A 201 34.40 -13.00 36.27
C ILE A 201 33.59 -13.21 37.55
N SER A 202 32.27 -13.41 37.47
CA SER A 202 31.38 -13.43 38.63
C SER A 202 31.39 -14.78 39.37
N PRO A 203 31.90 -14.83 40.63
CA PRO A 203 31.92 -16.07 41.43
C PRO A 203 30.53 -16.69 41.66
N PRO A 204 29.46 -15.93 41.98
CA PRO A 204 28.11 -16.48 42.14
C PRO A 204 27.61 -17.23 40.90
N ILE A 205 27.89 -16.71 39.71
CA ILE A 205 27.46 -17.31 38.44
C ILE A 205 28.23 -18.60 38.18
N LYS A 206 29.54 -18.63 38.44
CA LYS A 206 30.32 -19.87 38.37
C LYS A 206 29.77 -20.95 39.30
N HIS A 207 29.40 -20.58 40.52
CA HIS A 207 28.79 -21.53 41.47
C HIS A 207 27.44 -22.03 40.98
N ALA A 208 26.58 -21.14 40.45
CA ALA A 208 25.30 -21.52 39.86
C ALA A 208 25.46 -22.47 38.66
N ILE A 209 26.37 -22.17 37.73
CA ILE A 209 26.67 -23.03 36.57
C ILE A 209 27.14 -24.42 37.03
N LYS A 210 28.05 -24.47 38.01
CA LYS A 210 28.61 -25.73 38.51
C LYS A 210 27.56 -26.59 39.24
N LEU A 211 26.64 -25.97 39.96
CA LEU A 211 25.48 -26.64 40.57
C LEU A 211 24.52 -27.20 39.51
N LEU A 212 24.32 -26.46 38.41
CA LEU A 212 23.47 -26.86 37.30
C LEU A 212 24.08 -28.04 36.53
N GLU A 213 25.39 -28.01 36.29
CA GLU A 213 26.16 -29.10 35.69
C GLU A 213 26.11 -30.39 36.54
N LEU A 214 26.25 -30.26 37.86
CA LEU A 214 26.11 -31.39 38.80
C LEU A 214 24.69 -31.97 38.79
N ARG A 215 23.65 -31.14 38.74
CA ARG A 215 22.26 -31.62 38.62
C ARG A 215 21.99 -32.32 37.29
N LEU A 216 22.51 -31.78 36.18
CA LEU A 216 22.39 -32.41 34.86
C LEU A 216 23.09 -33.78 34.83
N LYS A 217 24.29 -33.90 35.40
CA LYS A 217 24.99 -35.19 35.53
C LYS A 217 24.29 -36.21 36.42
N MET A 218 23.45 -35.78 37.35
CA MET A 218 22.63 -36.68 38.17
C MET A 218 21.32 -37.09 37.47
N LEU A 219 20.87 -36.33 36.46
CA LEU A 219 19.64 -36.57 35.71
C LEU A 219 19.87 -37.36 34.41
N LEU A 220 21.08 -37.32 33.85
CA LEU A 220 21.52 -38.17 32.74
C LEU A 220 22.27 -39.38 33.32
N PRO A 221 21.71 -40.61 33.24
CA PRO A 221 22.37 -41.83 33.73
C PRO A 221 23.65 -42.17 32.97
#